data_AF-A0A192TG50-F1
#
_entry.id   AF-A0A192TG50-F1
#
_cell.length_a   1.000
_cell.length_b   1.000
_cell.length_c   1.000
_cell.angle_alpha   90.00
_cell.angle_beta   90.00
_cell.angle_gamma   90.00
#
_symmetry.space_group_name_H-M   'P 1'
#
loop_
_entity.id
_entity.type
_entity.pdbx_description
1 polymer ?
#
loop_
_entity_poly.entity_id
_entity_poly.type
_entity_poly.pdbx_seq_one_letter_code
_entity_poly.pdbx_strand_id
1 'polypeptide(L)'
;MEREKFDASQQLEKSKQQHELVLKMISVGDEIQAKKNIKFLAESGLISDPVLVKKLLDANVTGVLPASSDNSTVGRLGASIPATKSLAHISSRAIEFIVNFEVQTPDNYNKNFSHPKYFSGTLSSGVTIGVGYDLGYVSTAKMRADWQGFLSDDDIERLSNAVGVIGPAAGPLAAQLQDITIPWSAASSQFEATTLPPIIDQLESSLKNFDDLPPDSAGALVALAYNRGMTFTKTGDRFTEMREIARSVEERRFNDIPSQIRSIKRLWPMPGLQNRREAEAALFESGLQQ
;
A
#
# COMPACT_ATOMS: atom_id res chain seq x y z
N MET A 1 -14.84 -11.12 -34.18
CA MET A 1 -14.42 -12.31 -33.40
C MET A 1 -13.22 -12.05 -32.46
N GLU A 2 -12.02 -11.71 -32.91
CA GLU A 2 -10.87 -11.47 -31.98
C GLU A 2 -10.98 -10.17 -31.17
N ARG A 3 -11.45 -9.08 -31.78
CA ARG A 3 -11.73 -7.83 -31.06
C ARG A 3 -12.86 -7.97 -30.03
N GLU A 4 -13.93 -8.67 -30.37
CA GLU A 4 -15.04 -8.92 -29.44
C GLU A 4 -14.63 -9.81 -28.25
N LYS A 5 -13.71 -10.77 -28.47
CA LYS A 5 -13.13 -11.57 -27.36
C LYS A 5 -12.17 -10.75 -26.50
N PHE A 6 -11.41 -9.82 -27.09
CA PHE A 6 -10.52 -8.91 -26.37
C PHE A 6 -11.31 -7.91 -25.51
N ASP A 7 -12.37 -7.32 -26.06
CA ASP A 7 -13.24 -6.37 -25.35
C ASP A 7 -14.07 -7.05 -24.25
N ALA A 8 -14.55 -8.28 -24.50
CA ALA A 8 -15.22 -9.09 -23.48
C ALA A 8 -14.26 -9.52 -22.34
N SER A 9 -13.00 -9.79 -22.65
CA SER A 9 -11.96 -10.10 -21.65
C SER A 9 -11.61 -8.88 -20.80
N GLN A 10 -11.46 -7.70 -21.41
CA GLN A 10 -11.28 -6.42 -20.73
C GLN A 10 -12.47 -6.05 -19.84
N GLN A 11 -13.70 -6.29 -20.29
CA GLN A 11 -14.91 -6.06 -19.49
C GLN A 11 -15.04 -7.05 -18.33
N LEU A 12 -14.69 -8.32 -18.54
CA LEU A 12 -14.70 -9.35 -17.49
C LEU A 12 -13.63 -9.04 -16.43
N GLU A 13 -12.46 -8.55 -16.83
CA GLU A 13 -11.37 -8.18 -15.92
C GLU A 13 -11.71 -6.92 -15.12
N LYS A 14 -12.31 -5.91 -15.75
CA LYS A 14 -12.87 -4.73 -15.04
C LYS A 14 -13.98 -5.12 -14.06
N SER A 15 -14.86 -6.04 -14.45
CA SER A 15 -15.96 -6.53 -13.61
C SER A 15 -15.44 -7.34 -12.41
N LYS A 16 -14.41 -8.17 -12.60
CA LYS A 16 -13.72 -8.89 -11.53
C LYS A 16 -12.99 -7.95 -10.56
N GLN A 17 -12.30 -6.93 -11.07
CA GLN A 17 -11.61 -5.94 -10.24
C GLN A 17 -12.58 -5.07 -9.45
N GLN A 18 -13.73 -4.69 -10.03
CA GLN A 18 -14.80 -3.99 -9.31
C GLN A 18 -15.46 -4.89 -8.25
N HIS A 19 -15.72 -6.16 -8.55
CA HIS A 19 -16.31 -7.10 -7.60
C HIS A 19 -15.34 -7.42 -6.45
N GLU A 20 -14.04 -7.56 -6.75
CA GLU A 20 -12.98 -7.64 -5.73
C GLU A 20 -12.96 -6.37 -4.86
N LEU A 21 -13.01 -5.17 -5.46
CA LEU A 21 -12.98 -3.92 -4.72
C LEU A 21 -14.19 -3.75 -3.77
N VAL A 22 -15.37 -4.21 -4.18
CA VAL A 22 -16.58 -4.20 -3.35
C VAL A 22 -16.45 -5.18 -2.18
N LEU A 23 -15.91 -6.39 -2.40
CA LEU A 23 -15.61 -7.34 -1.32
C LEU A 23 -14.50 -6.82 -0.37
N LYS A 24 -13.53 -6.08 -0.90
CA LYS A 24 -12.39 -5.46 -0.18
C LYS A 24 -12.77 -4.29 0.74
N MET A 25 -13.93 -3.67 0.53
CA MET A 25 -14.39 -2.52 1.33
C MET A 25 -15.43 -2.89 2.39
N ILE A 26 -15.98 -4.11 2.34
CA ILE A 26 -16.99 -4.61 3.28
C ILE A 26 -16.35 -5.46 4.41
N SER A 27 -15.14 -5.97 4.22
CA SER A 27 -14.45 -6.79 5.23
C SER A 27 -13.58 -5.92 6.16
N VAL A 28 -14.18 -5.47 7.27
CA VAL A 28 -13.49 -4.82 8.41
C VAL A 28 -14.08 -5.38 9.70
N GLY A 29 -13.23 -5.89 10.60
CA GLY A 29 -13.59 -6.69 11.79
C GLY A 29 -14.24 -5.95 12.97
N ASP A 30 -14.88 -4.80 12.72
CA ASP A 30 -15.70 -4.07 13.71
C ASP A 30 -17.03 -3.69 13.06
N GLU A 31 -18.15 -4.18 13.59
CA GLU A 31 -19.51 -3.94 13.07
C GLU A 31 -19.86 -2.44 13.05
N ILE A 32 -19.35 -1.66 14.00
CA ILE A 32 -19.59 -0.22 14.07
C ILE A 32 -18.76 0.49 12.99
N GLN A 33 -17.49 0.12 12.82
CA GLN A 33 -16.64 0.69 11.77
C GLN A 33 -17.05 0.22 10.38
N ALA A 34 -17.49 -1.02 10.22
CA ALA A 34 -18.07 -1.55 8.98
C ALA A 34 -19.34 -0.79 8.62
N LYS A 35 -20.23 -0.53 9.60
CA LYS A 35 -21.42 0.32 9.40
C LYS A 35 -21.05 1.77 9.10
N LYS A 36 -20.03 2.34 9.75
CA LYS A 36 -19.52 3.69 9.44
C LYS A 36 -18.89 3.76 8.06
N ASN A 37 -18.15 2.74 7.64
CA ASN A 37 -17.57 2.64 6.31
C ASN A 37 -18.69 2.50 5.27
N ILE A 38 -19.64 1.59 5.46
CA ILE A 38 -20.80 1.43 4.57
C ILE A 38 -21.61 2.73 4.49
N LYS A 39 -21.81 3.41 5.62
CA LYS A 39 -22.49 4.72 5.66
C LYS A 39 -21.69 5.81 4.95
N PHE A 40 -20.38 5.91 5.20
CA PHE A 40 -19.47 6.80 4.50
C PHE A 40 -19.50 6.57 2.98
N LEU A 41 -19.51 5.30 2.55
CA LEU A 41 -19.59 4.91 1.15
C LEU A 41 -20.94 5.24 0.50
N ALA A 42 -22.03 5.20 1.26
CA ALA A 42 -23.35 5.63 0.78
C ALA A 42 -23.44 7.17 0.71
N GLU A 43 -22.94 7.88 1.72
CA GLU A 43 -22.91 9.35 1.78
C GLU A 43 -21.97 9.97 0.75
N SER A 44 -20.89 9.26 0.40
CA SER A 44 -19.95 9.65 -0.66
C SER A 44 -20.40 9.21 -2.07
N GLY A 45 -21.54 8.53 -2.21
CA GLY A 45 -22.07 8.04 -3.49
C GLY A 45 -21.32 6.85 -4.12
N LEU A 46 -20.41 6.21 -3.38
CA LEU A 46 -19.63 5.03 -3.81
C LEU A 46 -20.47 3.75 -3.87
N ILE A 47 -21.58 3.68 -3.13
CA ILE A 47 -22.64 2.68 -3.33
C ILE A 47 -23.92 3.42 -3.69
N SER A 48 -24.34 3.30 -4.95
CA SER A 48 -25.46 4.07 -5.50
C SER A 48 -26.80 3.33 -5.44
N ASP A 49 -26.81 2.04 -5.09
CA ASP A 49 -28.02 1.20 -5.00
C ASP A 49 -28.58 1.20 -3.57
N PRO A 50 -29.76 1.82 -3.32
CA PRO A 50 -30.35 1.91 -1.99
C PRO A 50 -30.74 0.56 -1.38
N VAL A 51 -31.04 -0.43 -2.23
CA VAL A 51 -31.47 -1.78 -1.79
C VAL A 51 -30.27 -2.57 -1.30
N LEU A 52 -29.12 -2.42 -1.97
CA LEU A 52 -27.87 -3.05 -1.58
C LEU A 52 -27.31 -2.45 -0.28
N VAL A 53 -27.36 -1.12 -0.13
CA VAL A 53 -26.95 -0.43 1.12
C VAL A 53 -27.74 -0.95 2.31
N LYS A 54 -29.07 -1.06 2.18
CA LYS A 54 -29.94 -1.57 3.25
C LYS A 54 -29.62 -3.01 3.62
N LYS A 55 -29.43 -3.89 2.62
CA LYS A 55 -29.11 -5.30 2.84
C LYS A 55 -27.76 -5.51 3.54
N LEU A 56 -26.79 -4.64 3.29
CA LEU A 56 -25.46 -4.69 3.92
C LEU A 56 -25.46 -4.16 5.37
N LEU A 57 -26.33 -3.19 5.68
CA LEU A 57 -26.52 -2.70 7.05
C LEU A 57 -27.26 -3.70 7.96
N ASP A 58 -28.15 -4.52 7.37
CA ASP A 58 -29.00 -5.49 8.07
C ASP A 58 -28.32 -6.87 8.28
N ALA A 59 -27.15 -7.12 7.69
CA ALA A 59 -26.42 -8.38 7.83
C ALA A 59 -25.61 -8.43 9.14
N ASN A 60 -25.96 -9.35 10.06
CA ASN A 60 -25.18 -9.62 11.27
C ASN A 60 -23.85 -10.32 10.90
N VAL A 61 -22.79 -9.56 10.74
CA VAL A 61 -21.43 -10.09 10.55
C VAL A 61 -20.76 -10.22 11.91
N THR A 62 -20.47 -11.46 12.31
CA THR A 62 -19.78 -11.80 13.57
C THR A 62 -18.27 -11.94 13.36
N GLY A 63 -17.48 -11.35 14.27
CA GLY A 63 -16.10 -11.76 14.59
C GLY A 63 -15.05 -10.63 14.57
N VAL A 64 -14.65 -10.10 15.74
CA VAL A 64 -13.42 -10.34 16.55
C VAL A 64 -12.25 -9.39 16.20
N LEU A 65 -12.06 -8.41 17.08
CA LEU A 65 -10.85 -7.57 17.24
C LEU A 65 -9.82 -8.27 18.14
N PRO A 66 -8.50 -8.00 18.03
CA PRO A 66 -7.70 -7.85 19.22
C PRO A 66 -7.98 -6.47 19.81
N ALA A 67 -8.59 -6.45 21.00
CA ALA A 67 -8.67 -5.25 21.81
C ALA A 67 -7.25 -4.75 22.13
N SER A 68 -7.14 -3.43 22.33
CA SER A 68 -5.99 -2.78 22.97
C SER A 68 -5.58 -3.60 24.20
N SER A 69 -4.44 -4.29 24.12
CA SER A 69 -3.88 -4.94 25.30
C SER A 69 -2.97 -3.96 26.02
N ASP A 70 -3.51 -3.42 27.11
CA ASP A 70 -2.71 -3.22 28.31
C ASP A 70 -1.99 -4.54 28.66
N ASN A 71 -0.72 -4.40 29.04
CA ASN A 71 0.18 -5.38 29.66
C ASN A 71 -0.35 -6.81 29.84
N SER A 72 0.08 -7.73 28.98
CA SER A 72 0.36 -9.10 29.40
C SER A 72 1.45 -9.76 28.55
N THR A 73 2.46 -10.26 29.26
CA THR A 73 3.58 -11.08 28.79
C THR A 73 3.10 -12.32 28.04
N VAL A 74 3.27 -12.31 26.71
CA VAL A 74 3.33 -13.52 25.89
C VAL A 74 4.60 -13.42 25.04
N GLY A 75 5.46 -14.43 25.18
CA GLY A 75 6.83 -14.44 24.68
C GLY A 75 6.93 -14.16 23.18
N ARG A 76 7.45 -12.98 22.83
CA ARG A 76 7.98 -12.68 21.50
C ARG A 76 9.40 -13.25 21.40
N LEU A 77 9.53 -14.42 20.79
CA LEU A 77 10.76 -14.75 20.06
C LEU A 77 10.64 -14.08 18.69
N GLY A 78 11.11 -12.83 18.62
CA GLY A 78 11.13 -12.00 17.42
C GLY A 78 11.68 -10.65 17.84
N ALA A 79 12.92 -10.36 17.42
CA ALA A 79 13.67 -9.20 17.85
C ALA A 79 12.84 -7.91 17.77
N SER A 80 12.78 -7.16 18.87
CA SER A 80 12.31 -5.78 18.86
C SER A 80 13.27 -4.97 17.98
N ILE A 81 12.87 -4.69 16.74
CA ILE A 81 13.61 -3.75 15.89
C ILE A 81 13.39 -2.35 16.51
N PRO A 82 14.45 -1.63 16.90
CA PRO A 82 14.30 -0.24 17.33
C PRO A 82 13.68 0.56 16.19
N ALA A 83 12.60 1.30 16.45
CA ALA A 83 12.03 2.21 15.46
C ALA A 83 13.13 3.19 15.02
N THR A 84 13.41 3.23 13.71
CA THR A 84 14.37 4.18 13.15
C THR A 84 13.85 5.61 13.36
N LYS A 85 14.75 6.59 13.47
CA LYS A 85 14.38 8.01 13.63
C LYS A 85 13.36 8.45 12.56
N SER A 86 13.50 7.95 11.33
CA SER A 86 12.62 8.24 10.21
C SER A 86 11.18 7.77 10.45
N LEU A 87 10.97 6.55 10.96
CA LEU A 87 9.62 6.04 11.26
C LEU A 87 8.88 6.86 12.31
N ALA A 88 9.58 7.56 13.20
CA ALA A 88 8.96 8.44 14.19
C ALA A 88 8.25 9.67 13.57
N HIS A 89 8.51 9.98 12.30
CA HIS A 89 7.89 11.12 11.60
C HIS A 89 6.49 10.79 11.03
N ILE A 90 6.07 9.51 11.03
CA ILE A 90 4.74 9.11 10.58
C ILE A 90 4.01 8.28 11.63
N SER A 91 2.68 8.32 11.61
CA SER A 91 1.86 7.57 12.57
C SER A 91 1.84 6.07 12.24
N SER A 92 1.58 5.22 13.24
CA SER A 92 1.28 3.79 13.01
C SER A 92 0.07 3.61 12.09
N ARG A 93 -0.93 4.50 12.20
CA ARG A 93 -2.10 4.52 11.30
C ARG A 93 -1.69 4.74 9.84
N ALA A 94 -0.70 5.58 9.55
CA ALA A 94 -0.19 5.79 8.21
C ALA A 94 0.60 4.59 7.68
N ILE A 95 1.37 3.92 8.54
CA ILE A 95 2.07 2.67 8.18
C ILE A 95 1.06 1.60 7.77
N GLU A 96 0.05 1.36 8.61
CA GLU A 96 -1.05 0.44 8.33
C GLU A 96 -1.78 0.82 7.05
N PHE A 97 -2.06 2.11 6.84
CA PHE A 97 -2.67 2.63 5.63
C PHE A 97 -1.88 2.22 4.38
N ILE A 98 -0.57 2.46 4.36
CA ILE A 98 0.30 2.14 3.22
C ILE A 98 0.25 0.65 2.94
N VAL A 99 0.45 -0.17 3.99
CA VAL A 99 0.44 -1.63 3.90
C VAL A 99 -0.89 -2.17 3.39
N ASN A 100 -2.02 -1.62 3.86
CA ASN A 100 -3.36 -2.01 3.42
C ASN A 100 -3.61 -1.71 1.94
N PHE A 101 -3.02 -0.67 1.36
CA PHE A 101 -3.13 -0.44 -0.09
C PHE A 101 -2.36 -1.47 -0.92
N GLU A 102 -1.33 -2.10 -0.36
CA GLU A 102 -0.52 -3.10 -1.06
C GLU A 102 -1.09 -4.50 -0.91
N VAL A 103 -1.53 -4.87 0.30
CA VAL A 103 -1.92 -6.26 0.62
C VAL A 103 -3.32 -6.40 1.20
N GLN A 104 -4.03 -5.30 1.44
CA GLN A 104 -5.39 -5.20 2.02
C GLN A 104 -5.51 -5.69 3.46
N THR A 105 -5.25 -6.97 3.70
CA THR A 105 -5.33 -7.57 5.03
C THR A 105 -4.24 -8.64 5.20
N PRO A 106 -3.83 -8.95 6.44
CA PRO A 106 -2.94 -10.08 6.70
C PRO A 106 -3.45 -11.41 6.11
N ASP A 107 -4.75 -11.65 6.15
CA ASP A 107 -5.35 -12.87 5.57
C ASP A 107 -5.24 -12.90 4.05
N ASN A 108 -5.47 -11.76 3.40
CA ASN A 108 -5.29 -11.64 1.95
C ASN A 108 -3.82 -11.80 1.56
N TYR A 109 -2.90 -11.26 2.36
CA TYR A 109 -1.47 -11.51 2.21
C TYR A 109 -1.15 -13.01 2.27
N ASN A 110 -1.53 -13.68 3.36
CA ASN A 110 -1.26 -15.10 3.58
C ASN A 110 -1.86 -15.99 2.48
N LYS A 111 -2.96 -15.58 1.86
CA LYS A 111 -3.60 -16.33 0.78
C LYS A 111 -2.95 -16.10 -0.59
N ASN A 112 -2.53 -14.88 -0.89
CA ASN A 112 -2.24 -14.46 -2.27
C ASN A 112 -0.81 -13.98 -2.53
N PHE A 113 -0.05 -13.68 -1.47
CA PHE A 113 1.22 -12.94 -1.52
C PHE A 113 2.32 -13.49 -0.58
N SER A 114 2.04 -14.52 0.21
CA SER A 114 3.02 -15.19 1.09
C SER A 114 4.09 -15.98 0.33
N HIS A 115 3.96 -16.14 -0.98
CA HIS A 115 4.91 -16.84 -1.83
C HIS A 115 5.45 -15.90 -2.92
N PRO A 116 6.72 -16.05 -3.34
CA PRO A 116 7.29 -15.27 -4.44
C PRO A 116 6.41 -15.31 -5.67
N LYS A 117 6.20 -14.17 -6.34
CA LYS A 117 5.20 -14.08 -7.41
C LYS A 117 5.70 -13.25 -8.57
N TYR A 118 5.38 -13.68 -9.78
CA TYR A 118 5.52 -12.89 -10.98
C TYR A 118 4.13 -12.56 -11.54
N PHE A 119 3.87 -11.29 -11.78
CA PHE A 119 2.59 -10.83 -12.34
C PHE A 119 2.68 -10.81 -13.87
N SER A 120 2.19 -11.88 -14.49
CA SER A 120 2.23 -12.08 -15.94
C SER A 120 1.64 -10.90 -16.72
N GLY A 121 2.28 -10.52 -17.83
CA GLY A 121 1.84 -9.39 -18.67
C GLY A 121 2.61 -8.08 -18.43
N THR A 122 3.60 -8.09 -17.52
CA THR A 122 4.46 -6.94 -17.26
C THR A 122 5.86 -7.20 -17.84
N LEU A 123 6.31 -6.36 -18.78
CA LEU A 123 7.64 -6.53 -19.41
C LEU A 123 8.79 -6.02 -18.53
N SER A 124 8.47 -5.35 -17.43
CA SER A 124 9.43 -4.67 -16.57
C SER A 124 9.47 -5.18 -15.13
N SER A 125 8.50 -5.98 -14.67
CA SER A 125 8.54 -6.49 -13.28
C SER A 125 9.45 -7.70 -13.14
N GLY A 126 10.07 -7.85 -11.98
CA GLY A 126 10.76 -9.07 -11.58
C GLY A 126 9.89 -9.97 -10.69
N VAL A 127 10.55 -10.89 -9.99
CA VAL A 127 9.89 -11.68 -8.95
C VAL A 127 9.63 -10.77 -7.75
N THR A 128 8.37 -10.65 -7.34
CA THR A 128 7.94 -9.86 -6.18
C THR A 128 7.79 -10.75 -4.95
N ILE A 129 8.29 -10.29 -3.81
CA ILE A 129 8.16 -10.93 -2.50
C ILE A 129 7.65 -9.93 -1.46
N GLY A 130 7.16 -10.44 -0.31
CA GLY A 130 6.76 -9.58 0.80
C GLY A 130 5.70 -8.54 0.42
N VAL A 131 5.83 -7.33 0.96
CA VAL A 131 4.99 -6.18 0.63
C VAL A 131 5.64 -5.41 -0.52
N GLY A 132 5.33 -5.82 -1.76
CA GLY A 132 5.72 -5.09 -2.97
C GLY A 132 7.22 -5.03 -3.28
N TYR A 133 8.05 -5.91 -2.69
CA TYR A 133 9.49 -5.91 -2.88
C TYR A 133 9.86 -6.65 -4.17
N ASP A 134 10.19 -5.89 -5.23
CA ASP A 134 10.54 -6.43 -6.55
C ASP A 134 12.05 -6.74 -6.67
N LEU A 135 12.38 -8.03 -6.78
CA LEU A 135 13.76 -8.51 -6.92
C LEU A 135 14.43 -8.05 -8.22
N GLY A 136 13.66 -7.68 -9.24
CA GLY A 136 14.16 -7.18 -10.51
C GLY A 136 14.90 -5.83 -10.40
N TYR A 137 14.71 -5.09 -9.31
CA TYR A 137 15.20 -3.71 -9.16
C TYR A 137 16.15 -3.48 -7.98
N VAL A 138 16.63 -4.56 -7.35
CA VAL A 138 17.59 -4.50 -6.24
C VAL A 138 18.89 -5.17 -6.61
N SER A 139 19.95 -4.95 -5.82
CA SER A 139 21.19 -5.72 -5.90
C SER A 139 21.14 -6.91 -4.94
N THR A 140 21.94 -7.95 -5.18
CA THR A 140 22.03 -9.11 -4.27
C THR A 140 22.48 -8.69 -2.87
N ALA A 141 23.41 -7.72 -2.80
CA ALA A 141 23.87 -7.17 -1.52
C ALA A 141 22.73 -6.47 -0.77
N LYS A 142 21.91 -5.68 -1.47
CA LYS A 142 20.74 -5.01 -0.88
C LYS A 142 19.68 -6.03 -0.46
N MET A 143 19.37 -7.01 -1.30
CA MET A 143 18.42 -8.08 -0.98
C MET A 143 18.83 -8.80 0.31
N ARG A 144 20.09 -9.22 0.42
CA ARG A 144 20.59 -9.87 1.63
C ARG A 144 20.48 -8.96 2.85
N ALA A 145 20.91 -7.71 2.74
CA ALA A 145 20.84 -6.76 3.86
C ALA A 145 19.39 -6.48 4.31
N ASP A 146 18.46 -6.33 3.36
CA ASP A 146 17.07 -6.00 3.65
C ASP A 146 16.29 -7.19 4.26
N TRP A 147 16.68 -8.43 3.94
CA TRP A 147 15.96 -9.65 4.34
C TRP A 147 16.67 -10.48 5.43
N GLN A 148 17.92 -10.17 5.76
CA GLN A 148 18.66 -10.86 6.82
C GLN A 148 17.95 -10.71 8.17
N GLY A 149 17.76 -11.83 8.86
CA GLY A 149 17.03 -11.88 10.13
C GLY A 149 15.50 -11.96 9.99
N PHE A 150 14.96 -11.80 8.77
CA PHE A 150 13.54 -12.03 8.46
C PHE A 150 13.29 -13.38 7.80
N LEU A 151 14.25 -13.86 6.99
CA LEU A 151 14.23 -15.15 6.31
C LEU A 151 15.48 -15.98 6.64
N SER A 152 15.44 -17.27 6.32
CA SER A 152 16.60 -18.14 6.45
C SER A 152 17.69 -17.77 5.45
N ASP A 153 18.97 -18.04 5.78
CA ASP A 153 20.08 -17.78 4.87
C ASP A 153 19.95 -18.57 3.56
N ASP A 154 19.38 -19.79 3.61
CA ASP A 154 19.10 -20.64 2.44
C ASP A 154 18.04 -20.00 1.54
N ASP A 155 16.91 -19.54 2.10
CA ASP A 155 15.88 -18.84 1.33
C ASP A 155 16.44 -17.55 0.71
N ILE A 156 17.28 -16.81 1.44
CA ILE A 156 17.93 -15.60 0.93
C ILE A 156 18.84 -15.92 -0.26
N GLU A 157 19.64 -16.98 -0.17
CA GLU A 157 20.50 -17.44 -1.27
C GLU A 157 19.67 -17.86 -2.49
N ARG A 158 18.59 -18.61 -2.29
CA ARG A 158 17.69 -19.06 -3.36
C ARG A 158 17.00 -17.88 -4.05
N LEU A 159 16.43 -16.95 -3.28
CA LEU A 159 15.78 -15.73 -3.78
C LEU A 159 16.77 -14.82 -4.51
N SER A 160 18.04 -14.78 -4.08
CA SER A 160 19.09 -13.99 -4.72
C SER A 160 19.32 -14.36 -6.19
N ASN A 161 18.97 -15.58 -6.61
CA ASN A 161 19.06 -16.00 -8.02
C ASN A 161 18.04 -15.31 -8.94
N ALA A 162 16.98 -14.72 -8.38
CA ALA A 162 15.98 -13.97 -9.14
C ALA A 162 16.28 -12.46 -9.20
N VAL A 163 17.34 -12.00 -8.53
CA VAL A 163 17.68 -10.58 -8.46
C VAL A 163 18.14 -10.05 -9.81
N GLY A 164 17.61 -8.87 -10.20
CA GLY A 164 17.91 -8.21 -11.47
C GLY A 164 17.25 -8.85 -12.70
N VAL A 165 16.48 -9.93 -12.52
CA VAL A 165 15.73 -10.58 -13.61
C VAL A 165 14.36 -9.94 -13.73
N ILE A 166 14.03 -9.45 -14.93
CA ILE A 166 12.77 -8.77 -15.23
C ILE A 166 12.05 -9.38 -16.43
N GLY A 167 10.77 -9.06 -16.54
CA GLY A 167 9.92 -9.45 -17.66
C GLY A 167 9.65 -10.96 -17.69
N PRO A 168 9.35 -11.53 -18.86
CA PRO A 168 8.93 -12.93 -18.98
C PRO A 168 9.90 -13.96 -18.38
N ALA A 169 11.19 -13.62 -18.27
CA ALA A 169 12.21 -14.47 -17.66
C ALA A 169 12.02 -14.64 -16.14
N ALA A 170 11.34 -13.71 -15.46
CA ALA A 170 11.05 -13.79 -14.02
C ALA A 170 9.96 -14.84 -13.70
N GLY A 171 9.10 -15.18 -14.66
CA GLY A 171 8.00 -16.12 -14.46
C GLY A 171 8.45 -17.52 -14.03
N PRO A 172 9.34 -18.19 -14.79
CA PRO A 172 9.89 -19.49 -14.40
C PRO A 172 10.62 -19.46 -13.05
N LEU A 173 11.34 -18.38 -12.73
CA LEU A 173 12.03 -18.23 -11.44
C LEU A 173 11.02 -18.14 -10.29
N ALA A 174 9.97 -17.33 -10.43
CA ALA A 174 8.90 -17.27 -9.43
C ALA A 174 8.23 -18.64 -9.20
N ALA A 175 8.06 -19.44 -10.26
CA ALA A 175 7.49 -20.78 -10.15
C ALA A 175 8.40 -21.75 -9.38
N GLN A 176 9.73 -21.65 -9.55
CA GLN A 176 10.72 -22.46 -8.84
C GLN A 176 10.88 -22.09 -7.35
N LEU A 177 10.40 -20.90 -6.97
CA LEU A 177 10.52 -20.35 -5.62
C LEU A 177 9.20 -20.42 -4.84
N GLN A 178 8.15 -21.06 -5.37
CA GLN A 178 6.82 -21.13 -4.74
C GLN A 178 6.82 -21.87 -3.39
N ASP A 179 7.80 -22.74 -3.14
CA ASP A 179 7.93 -23.45 -1.88
C ASP A 179 8.43 -22.55 -0.75
N ILE A 180 9.04 -21.41 -1.07
CA ILE A 180 9.44 -20.40 -0.08
C ILE A 180 8.17 -19.71 0.43
N THR A 181 7.99 -19.76 1.75
CA THR A 181 6.89 -19.07 2.44
C THR A 181 7.45 -17.91 3.23
N ILE A 182 6.92 -16.72 2.96
CA ILE A 182 7.25 -15.48 3.67
C ILE A 182 6.09 -15.19 4.62
N PRO A 183 6.26 -15.36 5.93
CA PRO A 183 5.20 -15.08 6.89
C PRO A 183 4.82 -13.60 6.88
N TRP A 184 3.55 -13.30 7.15
CA TRP A 184 3.07 -11.91 7.27
C TRP A 184 3.94 -11.06 8.20
N SER A 185 4.29 -11.59 9.38
CA SER A 185 5.11 -10.88 10.36
C SER A 185 6.51 -10.54 9.83
N ALA A 186 7.11 -11.40 9.02
CA ALA A 186 8.39 -11.14 8.39
C ALA A 186 8.24 -10.06 7.30
N ALA A 187 7.22 -10.17 6.45
CA ALA A 187 6.97 -9.22 5.37
C ALA A 187 6.64 -7.82 5.89
N SER A 188 5.78 -7.70 6.91
CA SER A 188 5.41 -6.40 7.50
C SER A 188 6.61 -5.76 8.21
N SER A 189 7.34 -6.54 9.01
CA SER A 189 8.51 -6.03 9.74
C SER A 189 9.64 -5.62 8.78
N GLN A 190 9.85 -6.38 7.70
CA GLN A 190 10.83 -6.03 6.65
C GLN A 190 10.42 -4.72 5.94
N PHE A 191 9.13 -4.57 5.60
CA PHE A 191 8.61 -3.37 4.96
C PHE A 191 8.82 -2.12 5.82
N GLU A 192 8.47 -2.21 7.11
CA GLU A 192 8.68 -1.13 8.08
C GLU A 192 10.16 -0.83 8.31
N ALA A 193 10.99 -1.85 8.46
CA ALA A 193 12.39 -1.66 8.81
C ALA A 193 13.27 -1.20 7.65
N THR A 194 12.91 -1.51 6.40
CA THR A 194 13.83 -1.37 5.26
C THR A 194 13.24 -0.64 4.05
N THR A 195 11.92 -0.69 3.85
CA THR A 195 11.26 -0.05 2.70
C THR A 195 10.83 1.37 3.02
N LEU A 196 10.16 1.58 4.16
CA LEU A 196 9.65 2.91 4.53
C LEU A 196 10.73 3.94 4.88
N PRO A 197 11.79 3.64 5.65
CA PRO A 197 12.73 4.66 6.11
C PRO A 197 13.42 5.42 4.97
N PRO A 198 13.94 4.77 3.90
CA PRO A 198 14.54 5.49 2.77
C PRO A 198 13.56 6.45 2.06
N ILE A 199 12.27 6.12 2.02
CA ILE A 199 11.24 6.97 1.41
C ILE A 199 11.00 8.19 2.28
N ILE A 200 10.93 8.00 3.59
CA ILE A 200 10.76 9.09 4.56
C ILE A 200 11.97 10.02 4.51
N ASP A 201 13.19 9.49 4.57
CA ASP A 201 14.44 10.26 4.49
C ASP A 201 14.53 11.05 3.17
N GLN A 202 14.10 10.43 2.07
CA GLN A 202 14.06 11.10 0.77
C GLN A 202 12.99 12.20 0.72
N LEU A 203 11.86 12.05 1.40
CA LEU A 203 10.84 13.10 1.52
C LEU A 203 11.35 14.26 2.37
N GLU A 204 11.91 13.99 3.55
CA GLU A 204 12.52 14.98 4.44
C GLU A 204 13.56 15.83 3.70
N SER A 205 14.40 15.19 2.88
CA SER A 205 15.40 15.89 2.06
C SER A 205 14.84 16.59 0.82
N SER A 206 13.72 16.11 0.25
CA SER A 206 13.12 16.68 -0.98
C SER A 206 12.10 17.79 -0.71
N LEU A 207 11.48 17.81 0.47
CA LEU A 207 10.39 18.71 0.83
C LEU A 207 10.81 19.59 2.03
N LYS A 208 11.02 20.87 1.76
CA LYS A 208 11.39 21.82 2.80
C LYS A 208 10.24 22.03 3.80
N ASN A 209 10.53 21.90 5.09
CA ASN A 209 9.54 21.90 6.19
C ASN A 209 8.66 20.65 6.26
N PHE A 210 9.11 19.51 5.73
CA PHE A 210 8.40 18.23 5.90
C PHE A 210 8.16 17.89 7.38
N ASP A 211 9.14 18.14 8.25
CA ASP A 211 9.08 17.83 9.69
C ASP A 211 8.01 18.63 10.46
N ASP A 212 7.46 19.68 9.86
CA ASP A 212 6.38 20.46 10.45
C ASP A 212 5.00 19.82 10.22
N LEU A 213 4.92 18.76 9.40
CA LEU A 213 3.67 18.07 9.12
C LEU A 213 3.27 17.18 10.31
N PRO A 214 1.97 17.14 10.67
CA PRO A 214 1.46 16.14 11.59
C PRO A 214 1.75 14.71 11.08
N PRO A 215 1.96 13.71 11.96
CA PRO A 215 2.41 12.38 11.56
C PRO A 215 1.54 11.66 10.52
N ASP A 216 0.21 11.84 10.55
CA ASP A 216 -0.66 11.29 9.50
C ASP A 216 -0.56 12.05 8.18
N SER A 217 -0.37 13.37 8.23
CA SER A 217 -0.17 14.21 7.04
C SER A 217 1.14 13.87 6.35
N ALA A 218 2.22 13.73 7.12
CA ALA A 218 3.50 13.20 6.63
C ALA A 218 3.32 11.80 6.03
N GLY A 219 2.61 10.92 6.75
CA GLY A 219 2.26 9.57 6.31
C GLY A 219 1.51 9.50 4.98
N ALA A 220 0.57 10.42 4.75
CA ALA A 220 -0.13 10.52 3.46
C ALA A 220 0.80 10.90 2.30
N LEU A 221 1.79 11.77 2.54
CA LEU A 221 2.81 12.09 1.53
C LEU A 221 3.77 10.92 1.28
N VAL A 222 4.10 10.13 2.31
CA VAL A 222 4.85 8.87 2.16
C VAL A 222 4.06 7.88 1.29
N ALA A 223 2.77 7.69 1.56
CA ALA A 223 1.90 6.83 0.77
C ALA A 223 1.83 7.27 -0.70
N LEU A 224 1.69 8.58 -0.94
CA LEU A 224 1.68 9.16 -2.28
C LEU A 224 3.01 8.93 -3.01
N ALA A 225 4.12 9.25 -2.35
CA ALA A 225 5.46 9.10 -2.89
C ALA A 225 5.80 7.64 -3.21
N TYR A 226 5.38 6.70 -2.35
CA TYR A 226 5.54 5.28 -2.59
C TYR A 226 4.76 4.82 -3.83
N ASN A 227 3.50 5.22 -3.97
CA ASN A 227 2.65 4.80 -5.10
C ASN A 227 3.02 5.44 -6.44
N ARG A 228 3.38 6.73 -6.41
CA ARG A 228 3.50 7.57 -7.61
C ARG A 228 4.96 7.88 -7.96
N GLY A 229 5.86 7.75 -6.99
CA GLY A 229 7.25 8.15 -7.07
C GLY A 229 7.51 9.60 -6.64
N MET A 230 8.75 9.84 -6.22
CA MET A 230 9.32 11.12 -5.82
C MET A 230 9.47 12.07 -7.03
N THR A 231 8.40 12.76 -7.38
CA THR A 231 8.33 13.55 -8.63
C THR A 231 8.09 15.04 -8.41
N PHE A 232 8.39 15.53 -7.21
CA PHE A 232 8.20 16.92 -6.75
C PHE A 232 8.94 17.98 -7.58
N THR A 233 10.00 17.61 -8.29
CA THR A 233 10.79 18.54 -9.13
C THR A 233 10.63 18.29 -10.63
N LYS A 234 9.89 17.23 -11.04
CA LYS A 234 9.77 16.88 -12.45
C LYS A 234 8.91 17.89 -13.19
N THR A 235 9.33 18.26 -14.40
CA THR A 235 8.63 19.19 -15.29
C THR A 235 7.60 18.47 -16.16
N GLY A 236 6.58 19.20 -16.59
CA GLY A 236 5.49 18.69 -17.43
C GLY A 236 4.14 18.66 -16.71
N ASP A 237 3.07 18.64 -17.50
CA ASP A 237 1.67 18.76 -17.03
C ASP A 237 1.30 17.67 -16.02
N ARG A 238 1.74 16.44 -16.26
CA ARG A 238 1.43 15.33 -15.37
C ARG A 238 2.01 15.47 -13.96
N PHE A 239 2.95 16.38 -13.70
CA PHE A 239 3.58 16.57 -12.39
C PHE A 239 3.17 17.87 -11.69
N THR A 240 2.19 18.60 -12.23
CA THR A 240 1.75 19.90 -11.71
C THR A 240 1.36 19.84 -10.23
N GLU A 241 0.53 18.88 -9.83
CA GLU A 241 0.07 18.75 -8.46
C GLU A 241 1.21 18.36 -7.51
N MET A 242 2.18 17.57 -7.97
CA MET A 242 3.35 17.21 -7.13
C MET A 242 4.20 18.44 -6.83
N ARG A 243 4.45 19.30 -7.83
CA ARG A 243 5.16 20.56 -7.61
C ARG A 243 4.40 21.50 -6.67
N GLU A 244 3.08 21.55 -6.81
CA GLU A 244 2.22 22.38 -5.96
C GLU A 244 2.15 21.86 -4.51
N ILE A 245 2.15 20.55 -4.30
CA ILE A 245 2.31 19.94 -2.98
C ILE A 245 3.64 20.37 -2.36
N ALA A 246 4.75 20.27 -3.10
CA ALA A 246 6.06 20.68 -2.58
C ALA A 246 6.09 22.15 -2.19
N ARG A 247 5.52 23.02 -3.03
CA ARG A 247 5.37 24.45 -2.75
C ARG A 247 4.51 24.70 -1.49
N SER A 248 3.41 23.97 -1.34
CA SER A 248 2.51 24.09 -0.19
C SER A 248 3.16 23.62 1.11
N VAL A 249 4.01 22.59 1.07
CA VAL A 249 4.82 22.16 2.22
C VAL A 249 5.85 23.25 2.57
N GLU A 250 6.59 23.77 1.58
CA GLU A 250 7.57 24.84 1.80
C GLU A 250 6.94 26.11 2.40
N GLU A 251 5.76 26.50 1.94
CA GLU A 251 5.07 27.72 2.37
C GLU A 251 4.14 27.47 3.57
N ARG A 252 4.17 26.27 4.17
CA ARG A 252 3.30 25.84 5.29
C ARG A 252 1.81 26.02 5.04
N ARG A 253 1.38 25.97 3.78
CA ARG A 253 -0.04 25.95 3.39
C ARG A 253 -0.57 24.52 3.36
N PHE A 254 -0.51 23.84 4.51
CA PHE A 254 -0.85 22.42 4.57
C PHE A 254 -2.31 22.14 4.20
N ASN A 255 -3.22 23.08 4.46
CA ASN A 255 -4.63 22.99 4.07
C ASN A 255 -4.86 22.89 2.55
N ASP A 256 -3.90 23.32 1.72
CA ASP A 256 -4.04 23.27 0.26
C ASP A 256 -3.74 21.86 -0.28
N ILE A 257 -2.94 21.07 0.43
CA ILE A 257 -2.38 19.79 -0.04
C ILE A 257 -3.45 18.72 -0.35
N PRO A 258 -4.50 18.50 0.47
CA PRO A 258 -5.54 17.51 0.16
C PRO A 258 -6.21 17.75 -1.20
N SER A 259 -6.44 19.01 -1.55
CA SER A 259 -7.04 19.37 -2.85
C SER A 259 -6.12 19.00 -4.03
N GLN A 260 -4.80 19.16 -3.86
CA GLN A 260 -3.81 18.76 -4.86
C GLN A 260 -3.76 17.24 -5.00
N ILE A 261 -3.75 16.49 -3.90
CA ILE A 261 -3.77 15.01 -3.92
C ILE A 261 -4.99 14.51 -4.69
N ARG A 262 -6.18 15.08 -4.43
CA ARG A 262 -7.41 14.73 -5.16
C ARG A 262 -7.35 15.13 -6.63
N SER A 263 -6.71 16.24 -6.97
CA SER A 263 -6.60 16.71 -8.36
C SER A 263 -5.77 15.76 -9.24
N ILE A 264 -4.84 14.99 -8.65
CA ILE A 264 -4.07 13.94 -9.34
C ILE A 264 -4.99 12.88 -9.99
N LYS A 265 -6.22 12.69 -9.51
CA LYS A 265 -7.21 11.75 -10.08
C LYS A 265 -7.45 11.95 -11.57
N ARG A 266 -7.22 13.16 -12.10
CA ARG A 266 -7.34 13.48 -13.53
C ARG A 266 -6.41 12.66 -14.43
N LEU A 267 -5.28 12.17 -13.90
CA LEU A 267 -4.27 11.46 -14.68
C LEU A 267 -4.66 10.01 -14.97
N TRP A 268 -5.50 9.41 -14.11
CA TRP A 268 -5.91 8.02 -14.25
C TRP A 268 -7.38 7.85 -13.88
N PRO A 269 -8.27 7.68 -14.87
CA PRO A 269 -9.68 7.37 -14.65
C PRO A 269 -9.87 5.88 -14.29
N MET A 270 -9.10 5.41 -13.30
CA MET A 270 -9.16 4.05 -12.77
C MET A 270 -9.68 4.11 -11.32
N PRO A 271 -10.83 3.49 -11.02
CA PRO A 271 -11.46 3.60 -9.69
C PRO A 271 -10.53 3.29 -8.53
N GLY A 272 -9.69 2.25 -8.65
CA GLY A 272 -8.73 1.88 -7.60
C GLY A 272 -7.71 2.98 -7.29
N LEU A 273 -7.11 3.61 -8.31
CA LEU A 273 -6.19 4.72 -8.10
C LEU A 273 -6.92 5.96 -7.59
N GLN A 274 -8.12 6.25 -8.09
CA GLN A 274 -8.89 7.40 -7.63
C GLN A 274 -9.29 7.28 -6.16
N ASN A 275 -9.71 6.10 -5.72
CA ASN A 275 -10.02 5.81 -4.33
C ASN A 275 -8.77 5.91 -3.45
N ARG A 276 -7.60 5.46 -3.94
CA ARG A 276 -6.32 5.63 -3.24
C ARG A 276 -5.98 7.12 -3.06
N ARG A 277 -6.14 7.95 -4.09
CA ARG A 277 -5.94 9.41 -3.96
C ARG A 277 -6.90 10.05 -2.96
N GLU A 278 -8.15 9.61 -2.95
CA GLU A 278 -9.15 10.12 -1.99
C GLU A 278 -8.78 9.75 -0.55
N ALA A 279 -8.41 8.49 -0.33
CA ALA A 279 -8.02 7.98 0.99
C ALA A 279 -6.74 8.67 1.51
N GLU A 280 -5.76 8.92 0.63
CA GLU A 280 -4.54 9.65 0.99
C GLU A 280 -4.84 11.11 1.35
N ALA A 281 -5.75 11.77 0.64
CA ALA A 281 -6.18 13.12 0.99
C ALA A 281 -6.92 13.15 2.35
N ALA A 282 -7.77 12.16 2.62
CA ALA A 282 -8.50 12.03 3.89
C ALA A 282 -7.56 11.72 5.08
N LEU A 283 -6.54 10.89 4.88
CA LEU A 283 -5.51 10.64 5.88
C LEU A 283 -4.76 11.95 6.19
N PHE A 284 -4.43 12.72 5.15
CA PHE A 284 -3.77 14.02 5.32
C PHE A 284 -4.62 14.99 6.15
N GLU A 285 -5.91 15.13 5.82
CA GLU A 285 -6.87 15.97 6.56
C GLU A 285 -7.03 15.53 8.01
N SER A 286 -7.04 14.22 8.26
CA SER A 286 -7.11 13.67 9.63
C SER A 286 -5.87 14.04 10.46
N GLY A 287 -4.72 14.21 9.82
CA GLY A 287 -3.51 14.71 10.48
C GLY A 287 -3.60 16.19 10.87
N LEU A 288 -4.24 17.02 10.06
CA LEU A 288 -4.42 18.45 10.34
C LEU A 288 -5.38 18.76 11.50
N GLN A 289 -6.17 17.77 11.92
CA GLN A 289 -7.16 17.88 13.00
C GLN A 289 -6.65 17.42 14.37
N GLN A 290 -5.42 16.92 14.44
CA GLN A 290 -4.75 16.48 15.67
C GLN A 290 -3.95 17.62 16.29
#